data_AF-J6ILM6-F1
#
_entry.id   AF-J6ILM6-F1
#
_cell.length_a   1.000
_cell.length_b   1.000
_cell.length_c   1.000
_cell.angle_alpha   90.00
_cell.angle_beta   90.00
_cell.angle_gamma   90.00
#
_symmetry.space_group_name_H-M   'P 1'
#
loop_
_entity.id
_entity.type
_entity.pdbx_description
1 polymer ?
#
loop_
_entity_poly.entity_id
_entity_poly.type
_entity_poly.pdbx_seq_one_letter_code
_entity_poly.pdbx_strand_id
1 'polypeptide(L)'
;MSYNDRQPTRLKQTEVSSEVCLSCHDKSELAQKTASVTALTDSNGKTVNPHDLPATETHEAITCTNCHAMHSKQTDLDGDAKAYCTSCHHADVFECYTCHQHS
;
A
#
# COMPACT_ATOMS: atom_id res chain seq x y z
N MET A 1 20.17 -32.23 28.59
CA MET A 1 19.40 -30.99 28.30
C MET A 1 18.95 -31.09 26.85
N SER A 2 17.67 -31.39 26.62
CA SER A 2 17.13 -31.53 25.25
C SER A 2 16.70 -30.15 24.76
N TYR A 3 17.52 -29.50 23.94
CA TYR A 3 17.12 -28.31 23.22
C TYR A 3 16.06 -28.73 22.19
N ASN A 4 14.84 -28.23 22.36
CA ASN A 4 13.75 -28.45 21.42
C ASN A 4 14.05 -27.63 20.16
N ASP A 5 14.59 -28.28 19.12
CA ASP A 5 15.11 -27.70 17.88
C ASP A 5 13.98 -27.25 16.91
N ARG A 6 13.00 -26.49 17.43
CA ARG A 6 11.94 -25.89 16.61
C ARG A 6 12.47 -24.61 15.99
N GLN A 7 13.02 -24.73 14.79
CA GLN A 7 13.34 -23.60 13.92
C GLN A 7 12.09 -22.70 13.77
N PRO A 8 12.20 -21.38 13.99
CA PRO A 8 11.09 -20.47 13.79
C PRO A 8 10.66 -20.49 12.32
N THR A 9 9.41 -20.84 12.05
CA THR A 9 8.85 -20.93 10.70
C THR A 9 8.43 -19.57 10.13
N ARG A 10 8.42 -18.52 10.96
CA ARG A 10 8.03 -17.17 10.56
C ARG A 10 8.87 -16.12 11.28
N LEU A 11 9.25 -15.07 10.55
CA LEU A 11 9.94 -13.92 11.11
C LEU A 11 9.03 -13.18 12.11
N LYS A 12 9.64 -12.56 13.12
CA LYS A 12 8.94 -11.59 13.96
C LYS A 12 8.54 -10.41 13.09
N GLN A 13 7.29 -9.99 13.19
CA GLN A 13 6.81 -8.79 12.53
C GLN A 13 7.40 -7.57 13.26
N THR A 14 8.14 -6.76 12.52
CA THR A 14 8.65 -5.46 12.97
C THR A 14 7.96 -4.38 12.17
N GLU A 15 7.55 -3.33 12.84
CA GLU A 15 6.98 -2.16 12.19
C GLU A 15 8.08 -1.31 11.55
N VAL A 16 7.87 -0.89 10.31
CA VAL A 16 8.73 0.07 9.62
C VAL A 16 7.90 1.33 9.44
N SER A 17 8.23 2.37 10.20
CA SER A 17 7.49 3.62 10.10
C SER A 17 7.77 4.33 8.78
N SER A 18 6.76 5.02 8.25
CA SER A 18 6.85 5.83 7.03
C SER A 18 7.93 6.92 7.14
N GLU A 19 8.23 7.44 8.34
CA GLU A 19 9.29 8.45 8.52
C GLU A 19 10.67 7.97 8.04
N VAL A 20 10.94 6.67 8.12
CA VAL A 20 12.22 6.11 7.63
C VAL A 20 12.35 6.34 6.13
N CYS A 21 11.28 6.08 5.37
CA CYS A 21 11.23 6.36 3.94
C CYS A 21 11.27 7.87 3.67
N LEU A 22 10.51 8.64 4.44
CA LEU A 22 10.40 10.09 4.26
C LEU A 22 11.67 10.87 4.65
N SER A 23 12.62 10.24 5.33
CA SER A 23 13.94 10.83 5.60
C SER A 23 14.75 11.10 4.32
N CYS A 24 14.46 10.37 3.24
CA CYS A 24 15.15 10.47 1.96
C CYS A 24 14.19 10.72 0.77
N HIS A 25 12.89 10.50 0.96
CA HIS A 25 11.87 10.70 -0.07
C HIS A 25 10.87 11.76 0.35
N ASP A 26 10.70 12.80 -0.45
CA ASP A 26 9.63 13.78 -0.20
C ASP A 26 8.28 13.27 -0.73
N LYS A 27 7.24 13.31 0.11
CA LYS A 27 5.90 12.82 -0.25
C LYS A 27 5.30 13.59 -1.42
N SER A 28 5.50 14.91 -1.47
CA SER A 28 4.95 15.76 -2.52
C SER A 28 5.65 15.55 -3.87
N GLU A 29 6.97 15.31 -3.84
CA GLU A 29 7.77 14.96 -5.01
C GLU A 29 7.37 13.59 -5.55
N LEU A 30 7.15 12.61 -4.68
CA LEU A 30 6.64 11.30 -5.07
C LEU A 30 5.29 11.43 -5.78
N ALA A 31 4.33 12.16 -5.21
CA ALA A 31 3.04 12.41 -5.83
C ALA A 31 3.17 13.03 -7.23
N GLN A 32 4.02 14.04 -7.39
CA GLN A 32 4.28 14.66 -8.70
C GLN A 32 4.90 13.69 -9.71
N LYS A 33 5.90 12.92 -9.28
CA LYS A 33 6.60 11.96 -10.14
C LYS A 33 5.72 10.79 -10.56
N THR A 34 4.73 10.42 -9.74
CA THR A 34 3.79 9.34 -10.05
C THR A 34 2.45 9.82 -10.60
N ALA A 35 2.31 11.11 -10.93
CA ALA A 35 1.06 11.67 -11.46
C ALA A 35 0.58 11.02 -12.78
N SER A 36 1.50 10.45 -13.57
CA SER A 36 1.19 9.77 -14.83
C SER A 36 1.01 8.24 -14.69
N VAL A 37 1.16 7.69 -13.48
CA VAL A 37 1.02 6.25 -13.25
C VAL A 37 -0.45 5.86 -13.35
N THR A 38 -0.74 4.87 -14.20
CA THR A 38 -2.10 4.36 -14.44
C THR A 38 -2.37 3.00 -13.83
N ALA A 39 -1.44 2.45 -13.07
CA ALA A 39 -1.54 1.13 -12.41
C ALA A 39 -2.81 0.98 -11.56
N LEU A 40 -3.23 2.06 -10.90
CA LEU A 40 -4.45 2.11 -10.10
C LEU A 40 -5.61 2.72 -10.91
N THR A 41 -5.98 2.07 -12.00
CA THR A 41 -7.21 2.38 -12.76
C THR A 41 -8.28 1.36 -12.42
N ASP A 42 -9.45 1.83 -12.01
CA ASP A 42 -10.59 0.97 -11.63
C ASP A 42 -11.44 0.53 -12.84
N SER A 43 -12.46 -0.31 -12.58
CA SER A 43 -13.37 -0.83 -13.60
C SER A 43 -14.23 0.25 -14.28
N ASN A 44 -14.37 1.43 -13.66
CA ASN A 44 -15.07 2.59 -14.20
C ASN A 44 -14.13 3.55 -14.96
N GLY A 45 -12.85 3.22 -15.07
CA GLY A 45 -11.84 4.04 -15.73
C GLY A 45 -11.32 5.19 -14.87
N LYS A 46 -11.62 5.22 -13.57
CA LYS A 46 -11.05 6.20 -12.65
C LYS A 46 -9.64 5.76 -12.29
N THR A 47 -8.66 6.59 -12.64
CA THR A 47 -7.28 6.43 -12.22
C THR A 47 -7.01 7.24 -10.95
N VAL A 48 -6.33 6.64 -9.98
CA VAL A 48 -5.85 7.32 -8.77
C VAL A 48 -4.33 7.24 -8.69
N ASN A 49 -3.70 8.27 -8.14
CA ASN A 49 -2.25 8.27 -7.94
C ASN A 49 -1.90 7.56 -6.61
N PRO A 50 -1.06 6.51 -6.61
CA PRO A 50 -0.72 5.74 -5.40
C PRO A 50 -0.08 6.57 -4.28
N HIS A 51 0.52 7.72 -4.61
CA HIS A 51 1.18 8.60 -3.63
C HIS A 51 0.41 9.89 -3.32
N ASP A 52 -0.77 10.07 -3.91
CA ASP A 52 -1.65 11.21 -3.68
C ASP A 52 -3.07 10.70 -3.36
N LEU A 53 -3.15 9.88 -2.31
CA LEU A 53 -4.40 9.28 -1.88
C LEU A 53 -5.27 10.33 -1.16
N PRO A 54 -6.61 10.26 -1.28
CA PRO A 54 -7.50 11.13 -0.53
C PRO A 54 -7.25 11.03 0.97
N ALA A 55 -7.17 12.18 1.67
CA ALA A 55 -6.97 12.25 3.11
C ALA A 55 -8.24 11.79 3.87
N THR A 56 -8.32 10.49 4.11
CA THR A 56 -9.30 9.85 5.00
C THR A 56 -8.55 9.06 6.07
N GLU A 57 -9.17 8.86 7.23
CA GLU A 57 -8.55 8.13 8.36
C GLU A 57 -7.96 6.77 7.92
N THR A 58 -8.68 6.04 7.07
CA THR A 58 -8.24 4.74 6.55
C THR A 58 -7.11 4.84 5.53
N HIS A 59 -7.04 5.88 4.71
CA HIS A 59 -5.96 6.07 3.75
C HIS A 59 -4.68 6.61 4.40
N GLU A 60 -4.81 7.39 5.49
CA GLU A 60 -3.68 7.87 6.27
C GLU A 60 -2.94 6.74 7.00
N ALA A 61 -3.65 5.64 7.31
CA ALA A 61 -3.05 4.44 7.89
C ALA A 61 -2.23 3.61 6.87
N ILE A 62 -2.29 3.93 5.57
CA ILE A 62 -1.54 3.20 4.54
C ILE A 62 -0.06 3.62 4.59
N THR A 63 0.81 2.65 4.86
CA THR A 63 2.26 2.84 4.90
C THR A 63 2.91 2.38 3.60
N CYS A 64 4.16 2.80 3.38
CA CYS A 64 4.94 2.39 2.19
C CYS A 64 5.00 0.87 2.04
N THR A 65 5.08 0.13 3.15
CA THR A 65 5.23 -1.34 3.16
C THR A 65 3.95 -2.09 2.82
N ASN A 66 2.80 -1.42 2.76
CA ASN A 66 1.56 -2.03 2.29
C ASN A 66 1.58 -2.30 0.78
N CYS A 67 2.28 -1.45 0.02
CA CYS A 67 2.43 -1.60 -1.43
C CYS A 67 3.84 -2.04 -1.83
N HIS A 68 4.87 -1.77 -1.00
CA HIS A 68 6.26 -2.06 -1.32
C HIS A 68 6.86 -3.21 -0.50
N ALA A 69 7.38 -4.23 -1.17
CA ALA A 69 8.05 -5.35 -0.52
C ALA A 69 9.48 -4.97 -0.06
N MET A 70 9.82 -5.29 1.20
CA MET A 70 11.10 -4.89 1.82
C MET A 70 12.12 -6.03 1.92
N HIS A 71 11.68 -7.28 2.05
CA HIS A 71 12.56 -8.46 2.22
C HIS A 71 12.70 -9.31 0.97
N SER A 72 12.07 -8.91 -0.12
CA SER A 72 12.13 -9.60 -1.40
C SER A 72 12.15 -8.56 -2.51
N LYS A 73 12.68 -8.97 -3.67
CA LYS A 73 12.50 -8.17 -4.87
C LYS A 73 11.02 -8.19 -5.23
N GLN A 74 10.41 -7.02 -5.25
CA GLN A 74 9.07 -6.86 -5.78
C GLN A 74 9.11 -7.06 -7.29
N THR A 75 8.27 -7.97 -7.79
CA THR A 75 8.25 -8.35 -9.22
C THR A 75 7.03 -7.84 -9.95
N ASP A 76 5.96 -7.52 -9.23
CA ASP A 76 4.72 -6.97 -9.78
C ASP A 76 4.24 -5.80 -8.90
N LEU A 77 4.88 -4.64 -9.07
CA LEU A 77 4.56 -3.45 -8.29
C LEU A 77 3.12 -2.97 -8.49
N ASP A 78 2.67 -2.99 -9.75
CA ASP A 78 1.35 -2.51 -10.13
C ASP A 78 0.26 -3.45 -9.61
N GLY A 79 0.47 -4.76 -9.76
CA GLY A 79 -0.44 -5.78 -9.23
C GLY A 79 -0.53 -5.76 -7.71
N ASP A 80 0.60 -5.64 -7.00
CA ASP A 80 0.61 -5.55 -5.53
C ASP A 80 -0.14 -4.31 -5.02
N ALA A 81 0.10 -3.15 -5.64
CA ALA A 81 -0.60 -1.92 -5.29
C ALA A 81 -2.11 -2.04 -5.57
N LYS A 82 -2.49 -2.59 -6.74
CA LYS A 82 -3.89 -2.81 -7.09
C LYS A 82 -4.57 -3.78 -6.14
N ALA A 83 -3.91 -4.89 -5.81
CA ALA A 83 -4.40 -5.89 -4.87
C ALA A 83 -4.69 -5.26 -3.51
N TYR A 84 -3.80 -4.41 -3.01
CA TYR A 84 -4.01 -3.67 -1.77
C TYR A 84 -5.21 -2.72 -1.86
N CYS A 85 -5.34 -1.91 -2.91
CA CYS A 85 -6.53 -1.07 -3.08
C CYS A 85 -7.83 -1.90 -3.09
N THR A 86 -7.82 -3.07 -3.76
CA THR A 86 -8.98 -3.97 -3.81
C THR A 86 -9.25 -4.73 -2.51
N SER A 87 -8.38 -4.67 -1.49
CA SER A 87 -8.72 -5.22 -0.17
C SER A 87 -9.84 -4.41 0.51
N CYS A 88 -9.93 -3.12 0.19
CA CYS A 88 -10.99 -2.22 0.64
C CYS A 88 -12.01 -1.95 -0.49
N HIS A 89 -11.51 -1.73 -1.71
CA HIS A 89 -12.31 -1.53 -2.93
C HIS A 89 -12.52 -2.85 -3.69
N HIS A 90 -13.03 -3.86 -3.01
CA HIS A 90 -13.21 -5.23 -3.52
C HIS A 90 -14.14 -5.35 -4.74
N ALA A 91 -14.98 -4.32 -4.99
CA ALA A 91 -15.78 -4.19 -6.21
C ALA A 91 -14.99 -3.60 -7.40
N ASP A 92 -13.70 -3.30 -7.22
CA ASP A 92 -12.86 -2.60 -8.20
C ASP A 92 -13.45 -1.24 -8.64
N VAL A 93 -13.89 -0.46 -7.65
CA VAL A 93 -14.42 0.90 -7.81
C VAL A 93 -13.78 1.82 -6.77
N PHE A 94 -13.06 2.84 -7.22
CA PHE A 94 -12.31 3.78 -6.37
C PHE A 94 -13.08 5.06 -6.04
N GLU A 95 -14.37 5.12 -6.37
CA GLU A 95 -15.25 6.18 -5.90
C GLU A 95 -15.68 5.93 -4.45
N CYS A 96 -15.27 6.84 -3.55
CA CYS A 96 -15.58 6.73 -2.13
C CYS A 96 -17.08 6.93 -1.86
N TYR A 97 -17.56 6.40 -0.73
CA TYR A 97 -18.93 6.62 -0.24
C TYR A 97 -20.07 6.12 -1.14
N THR A 98 -19.76 5.39 -2.21
CA THR A 98 -20.76 4.75 -3.07
C THR A 98 -21.23 3.39 -2.55
N CYS A 99 -20.36 2.69 -1.81
CA CYS A 99 -20.66 1.37 -1.22
C CYS A 99 -20.71 1.39 0.32
N HIS A 100 -19.73 2.01 0.98
CA HIS A 100 -19.66 2.09 2.44
C HIS A 100 -19.33 3.52 2.89
N GLN A 101 -19.98 3.96 3.97
CA GLN A 101 -19.66 5.21 4.67
C GLN A 101 -18.81 4.84 5.90
N HIS A 102 -17.56 5.32 5.95
CA HIS A 102 -16.77 5.30 7.18
C HIS A 102 -17.12 6.56 7.97
N SER A 103 -17.60 6.36 9.19
CA SER A 103 -18.05 7.38 10.15
C SER A 103 -17.03 7.58 11.26
#